data_AF-A0A820ZTH5-F1
#
_entry.id   AF-A0A820ZTH5-F1
#
_cell.length_a   1.000
_cell.length_b   1.000
_cell.length_c   1.000
_cell.angle_alpha   90.00
_cell.angle_beta   90.00
_cell.angle_gamma   90.00
#
_symmetry.space_group_name_H-M   'P 1'
#
loop_
_entity.id
_entity.type
_entity.pdbx_description
1 polymer ?
#
loop_
_entity_poly.entity_id
_entity_poly.type
_entity_poly.pdbx_seq_one_letter_code
_entity_poly.pdbx_strand_id
1 'polypeptide(L)'
;MKKRLDKHNFYDYVTNTWIDDDALFDHVLWNYYDFKSLRTNNHLEGWHHRLNNDLNNVVHPHFYLFIRAIQNDYAYNSAISSCHLANGVLPPRKNLYVNRNARLQNLEERCKQQTLTLDEYQPKRR
;
A
#
# COMPACT_ATOMS: atom_id res chain seq x y z
N MET A 1 32.96 -4.64 9.26
CA MET A 1 32.37 -5.85 8.65
C MET A 1 30.85 -5.77 8.73
N LYS A 2 30.14 -5.46 7.63
CA LYS A 2 28.67 -5.59 7.58
C LYS A 2 28.35 -7.07 7.35
N LYS A 3 27.85 -7.79 8.36
CA LYS A 3 27.30 -9.14 8.17
C LYS A 3 26.11 -9.00 7.23
N ARG A 4 26.22 -9.58 6.04
CA ARG A 4 25.10 -9.75 5.11
C ARG A 4 24.10 -10.67 5.83
N LEU A 5 22.88 -10.20 6.08
CA LEU A 5 21.84 -11.11 6.58
C LEU A 5 21.60 -12.17 5.50
N ASP A 6 21.82 -13.43 5.87
CA ASP A 6 21.31 -14.57 5.13
C ASP A 6 19.77 -14.50 5.12
N LYS A 7 19.12 -14.93 4.04
CA LYS A 7 17.66 -14.89 3.91
C LYS A 7 16.97 -15.60 5.06
N HIS A 8 17.51 -16.73 5.52
CA HIS A 8 16.96 -17.47 6.66
C HIS A 8 16.98 -16.63 7.94
N ASN A 9 18.11 -15.94 8.21
CA ASN A 9 18.25 -15.06 9.37
C ASN A 9 17.27 -13.87 9.34
N PHE A 10 16.90 -13.38 8.16
CA PHE A 10 15.88 -12.33 8.05
C PHE A 10 14.47 -12.86 8.33
N TYR A 11 14.10 -14.03 7.79
CA TYR A 11 12.77 -14.60 8.06
C TYR A 11 12.61 -14.90 9.54
N ASP A 12 13.57 -15.59 10.15
CA ASP A 12 13.55 -15.91 11.57
C ASP A 12 13.51 -14.65 12.43
N TYR A 13 14.25 -13.61 12.05
CA TYR A 13 14.18 -12.32 12.74
C TYR A 13 12.79 -11.72 12.66
N VAL A 14 12.17 -11.69 11.47
CA VAL A 14 10.85 -11.07 11.30
C VAL A 14 9.77 -11.86 12.02
N THR A 15 9.78 -13.19 11.96
CA THR A 15 8.75 -14.03 12.60
C THR A 15 8.82 -13.91 14.11
N ASN A 16 10.00 -14.15 14.70
CA ASN A 16 10.19 -14.12 16.15
C ASN A 16 10.02 -12.71 16.75
N THR A 17 10.30 -11.66 15.97
CA THR A 17 10.20 -10.28 16.48
C THR A 17 8.78 -9.74 16.36
N TRP A 18 8.04 -10.14 15.31
CA TRP A 18 6.79 -9.47 14.96
C TRP A 18 5.59 -10.38 14.70
N ILE A 19 5.74 -11.59 14.15
CA ILE A 19 4.60 -12.34 13.56
C ILE A 19 4.04 -13.45 14.46
N ASP A 20 4.91 -14.18 15.16
CA ASP A 20 4.48 -15.36 15.92
C ASP A 20 3.64 -14.96 17.16
N ASP A 21 2.81 -15.88 17.66
CA ASP A 21 1.96 -15.61 18.84
C ASP A 21 2.78 -15.28 20.10
N ASP A 22 4.04 -15.73 20.14
CA ASP A 22 5.04 -15.43 21.18
C ASP A 22 6.10 -14.41 20.72
N ALA A 23 5.79 -13.62 19.69
CA ALA A 23 6.70 -12.61 19.17
C ALA A 23 7.10 -11.56 20.22
N LEU A 24 8.31 -11.01 20.05
CA LEU A 24 8.88 -9.99 20.95
C LEU A 24 7.96 -8.77 21.13
N PHE A 25 7.26 -8.36 20.07
CA PHE A 25 6.29 -7.28 20.12
C PHE A 25 4.88 -7.80 19.89
N ASP A 26 4.02 -7.61 20.88
CA ASP A 26 2.60 -7.94 20.81
C ASP A 26 1.94 -7.23 19.61
N HIS A 27 1.12 -7.98 18.87
CA HIS A 27 0.32 -7.47 17.76
C HIS A 27 -0.60 -6.30 18.14
N VAL A 28 -0.99 -6.17 19.42
CA VAL A 28 -1.75 -5.01 19.91
C VAL A 28 -1.00 -3.68 19.68
N LEU A 29 0.34 -3.71 19.61
CA LEU A 29 1.16 -2.53 19.31
C LEU A 29 1.14 -2.14 17.84
N TRP A 30 0.62 -3.00 16.96
CA TRP A 30 0.55 -2.68 15.54
C TRP A 30 -0.54 -1.64 15.33
N ASN A 31 -0.18 -0.51 14.72
CA ASN A 31 -1.11 0.53 14.29
C ASN A 31 -2.25 0.03 13.37
N TYR A 32 -2.21 -1.23 12.93
CA TYR A 32 -3.03 -1.76 11.86
C TYR A 32 -3.43 -3.24 12.06
N TYR A 33 -3.52 -3.73 13.30
CA TYR A 33 -3.79 -5.15 13.56
C TYR A 33 -5.19 -5.62 13.14
N ASP A 34 -6.21 -4.75 13.16
CA ASP A 34 -7.62 -5.11 12.90
C ASP A 34 -8.34 -4.16 11.92
N PHE A 35 -7.59 -3.31 11.21
CA PHE A 35 -8.19 -2.34 10.31
C PHE A 35 -8.32 -2.93 8.89
N LYS A 36 -9.55 -3.27 8.48
CA LYS A 36 -9.89 -3.89 7.18
C LYS A 36 -9.60 -3.05 5.93
N SER A 37 -9.12 -1.82 6.07
CA SER A 37 -8.68 -1.06 4.89
C SER A 37 -7.34 -1.62 4.42
N LEU A 38 -7.05 -1.67 3.13
CA LEU A 38 -5.78 -2.20 2.61
C LEU A 38 -4.71 -1.09 2.45
N ARG A 39 -4.78 0.00 3.23
CA ARG A 39 -4.04 1.24 2.94
C ARG A 39 -3.16 1.67 4.10
N THR A 40 -1.92 1.21 4.06
CA THR A 40 -0.81 1.64 4.92
C THR A 40 -0.41 3.08 4.63
N ASN A 41 -0.16 3.45 3.37
CA ASN A 41 0.01 4.86 2.96
C ASN A 41 -0.16 5.13 1.45
N ASN A 42 -0.74 4.18 0.71
CA ASN A 42 -0.75 4.19 -0.76
C ASN A 42 -1.34 5.46 -1.40
N HIS A 43 -2.20 6.18 -0.68
CA HIS A 43 -2.81 7.42 -1.16
C HIS A 43 -1.82 8.59 -1.10
N LEU A 44 -1.04 8.73 -0.01
CA LEU A 44 0.03 9.73 0.06
C LEU A 44 1.16 9.37 -0.90
N GLU A 45 1.59 8.11 -0.95
CA GLU A 45 2.63 7.68 -1.91
C GLU A 45 2.20 7.92 -3.36
N GLY A 46 0.95 7.61 -3.69
CA GLY A 46 0.38 7.88 -5.01
C GLY A 46 0.31 9.38 -5.33
N TRP A 47 -0.06 10.20 -4.36
CA TRP A 47 -0.07 11.66 -4.51
C TRP A 47 1.36 12.21 -4.71
N HIS A 48 2.33 11.78 -3.89
CA HIS A 48 3.74 12.15 -4.02
C HIS A 48 4.30 11.75 -5.39
N HIS A 49 4.02 10.53 -5.84
CA HIS A 49 4.47 10.06 -7.15
C HIS A 49 3.91 10.93 -8.28
N ARG A 50 2.62 11.28 -8.21
CA ARG A 50 2.00 12.14 -9.23
C ARG A 50 2.62 13.53 -9.24
N LEU A 51 2.74 14.14 -8.06
CA LEU A 51 3.34 15.47 -7.89
C LEU A 51 4.78 15.48 -8.42
N ASN A 52 5.57 14.46 -8.10
CA ASN A 52 6.93 14.33 -8.60
C ASN A 52 6.97 14.22 -10.14
N ASN A 53 6.05 13.46 -10.74
CA ASN A 53 5.93 13.40 -12.21
C ASN A 53 5.59 14.75 -12.82
N ASP A 54 4.62 15.49 -12.25
CA ASP A 54 4.23 16.82 -12.74
C ASP A 54 5.38 17.83 -12.62
N LEU A 55 6.29 17.60 -11.68
CA LEU A 55 7.52 18.37 -11.47
C LEU A 55 8.74 17.80 -12.21
N ASN A 56 8.55 16.84 -13.12
CA ASN A 56 9.61 16.16 -13.88
C ASN A 56 10.70 15.52 -13.01
N ASN A 57 10.34 15.04 -11.81
CA ASN A 57 11.24 14.44 -10.81
C ASN A 57 12.43 15.34 -10.42
N VAL A 58 12.27 16.66 -10.52
CA VAL A 58 13.29 17.63 -10.11
C VAL A 58 13.26 17.77 -8.59
N VAL A 59 14.44 17.65 -7.95
CA VAL A 59 14.59 17.74 -6.48
C VAL A 59 14.21 19.13 -5.95
N HIS A 60 14.54 20.18 -6.70
CA HIS A 60 14.24 21.58 -6.36
C HIS A 60 13.56 22.27 -7.55
N PRO A 61 12.25 22.08 -7.74
CA PRO A 61 11.53 22.71 -8.82
C PRO A 61 11.48 24.23 -8.62
N HIS A 62 11.47 24.97 -9.74
CA HIS A 62 11.24 26.41 -9.69
C HIS A 62 9.88 26.71 -9.03
N PHE A 63 9.80 27.74 -8.19
CA PHE A 63 8.59 28.06 -7.41
C PHE A 63 7.31 28.14 -8.26
N TYR A 64 7.37 28.76 -9.45
CA TYR A 64 6.23 28.79 -10.38
C TYR A 64 5.82 27.44 -10.95
N LEU A 65 6.76 26.50 -11.14
CA LEU A 65 6.44 25.13 -11.54
C LEU A 65 5.73 24.40 -10.41
N PHE A 66 6.18 24.61 -9.18
CA PHE A 66 5.51 24.10 -8.00
C PHE A 66 4.07 24.61 -7.88
N ILE A 67 3.85 25.93 -7.98
CA ILE A 67 2.50 26.51 -7.97
C ILE A 67 1.62 25.89 -9.06
N ARG A 68 2.14 25.77 -10.28
CA ARG A 68 1.38 25.20 -11.40
C ARG A 68 1.00 23.74 -11.13
N ALA A 69 1.90 22.94 -10.57
CA ALA A 69 1.60 21.56 -10.22
C ALA A 69 0.47 21.47 -9.17
N ILE A 70 0.49 22.33 -8.15
CA ILE A 70 -0.57 22.39 -7.15
C ILE A 70 -1.91 22.82 -7.76
N GLN A 71 -1.91 23.81 -8.66
CA GLN A 71 -3.13 24.24 -9.36
C GLN A 71 -3.73 23.12 -10.22
N ASN A 72 -2.87 22.37 -10.93
CA ASN A 72 -3.29 21.22 -11.74
C ASN A 72 -3.89 20.10 -10.87
N ASP A 73 -3.28 19.80 -9.72
CA ASP A 73 -3.80 18.81 -8.78
C ASP A 73 -5.16 19.22 -8.21
N TYR A 74 -5.33 20.50 -7.84
CA TYR A 74 -6.62 21.04 -7.39
C TYR A 74 -7.68 20.95 -8.49
N ALA A 75 -7.36 21.34 -9.73
CA ALA A 75 -8.28 21.24 -10.86
C ALA A 75 -8.72 19.79 -11.12
N TYR A 76 -7.79 18.84 -11.06
CA TYR A 76 -8.11 17.42 -11.17
C TYR A 76 -9.03 16.95 -10.02
N ASN A 77 -8.66 17.23 -8.78
CA ASN A 77 -9.41 16.75 -7.61
C ASN A 77 -10.81 17.37 -7.53
N SER A 78 -10.93 18.67 -7.84
CA SER A 78 -12.23 19.35 -7.90
C SER A 78 -13.15 18.77 -8.98
N ALA A 79 -12.61 18.39 -10.14
CA ALA A 79 -13.36 17.69 -11.19
C ALA A 79 -13.85 16.32 -10.72
N ILE A 80 -12.99 15.53 -10.06
CA ILE A 80 -13.36 14.24 -9.47
C ILE A 80 -14.43 14.41 -8.38
N SER A 81 -14.29 15.38 -7.47
CA SER A 81 -15.28 15.70 -6.44
C SER A 81 -16.63 16.11 -7.05
N SER A 82 -16.60 16.90 -8.13
CA SER A 82 -17.79 17.30 -8.88
C SER A 82 -18.50 16.10 -9.52
N CYS A 83 -17.74 15.16 -10.12
CA CYS A 83 -18.28 13.89 -10.60
C CYS A 83 -18.89 13.05 -9.46
N HIS A 84 -18.30 13.10 -8.26
CA HIS A 84 -18.83 12.41 -7.09
C HIS A 84 -20.21 12.93 -6.68
N LEU A 85 -20.41 14.25 -6.73
CA LEU A 85 -21.66 14.93 -6.36
C LEU A 85 -22.76 14.80 -7.42
N ALA A 86 -22.41 14.67 -8.71
CA ALA A 86 -23.34 14.78 -9.84
C ALA A 86 -23.96 13.45 -10.35
N ASN A 87 -23.97 12.38 -9.54
CA ASN A 87 -24.35 10.98 -9.88
C ASN A 87 -23.18 9.98 -10.13
N GLY A 88 -21.98 10.27 -9.61
CA GLY A 88 -21.19 9.28 -8.87
C GLY A 88 -20.36 8.26 -9.65
N VAL A 89 -20.36 8.25 -10.99
CA VAL A 89 -19.53 7.31 -11.75
C VAL A 89 -18.07 7.78 -11.75
N LEU A 90 -17.29 7.24 -10.81
CA LEU A 90 -15.84 7.37 -10.83
C LEU A 90 -15.26 6.63 -12.04
N PRO A 91 -14.12 7.09 -12.59
CA PRO A 91 -13.37 6.27 -13.52
C PRO A 91 -13.09 4.90 -12.87
N PRO A 92 -13.39 3.78 -13.57
CA PRO A 92 -13.26 2.45 -12.99
C PRO A 92 -11.80 2.23 -12.58
N ARG A 93 -11.62 1.71 -11.36
CA ARG A 93 -10.28 1.32 -10.90
C ARG A 93 -9.73 0.26 -11.86
N LYS A 94 -8.43 0.33 -12.16
CA LYS A 94 -7.78 -0.70 -12.99
C LYS A 94 -8.00 -2.07 -12.35
N ASN A 95 -8.52 -3.03 -13.11
CA ASN A 95 -8.84 -4.39 -12.68
C ASN A 95 -7.69 -5.09 -11.95
N LEU A 96 -6.43 -4.77 -12.29
CA LEU A 96 -5.24 -5.27 -11.62
C LEU A 96 -5.28 -5.07 -10.08
N TYR A 97 -5.67 -3.88 -9.62
CA TYR A 97 -5.70 -3.56 -8.18
C TYR A 97 -6.91 -4.18 -7.49
N VAL A 98 -8.06 -4.20 -8.18
CA VAL A 98 -9.27 -4.88 -7.69
C VAL A 98 -8.98 -6.37 -7.49
N ASN A 99 -8.37 -7.01 -8.48
CA ASN A 99 -8.01 -8.43 -8.43
C ASN A 99 -6.96 -8.73 -7.35
N ARG A 100 -5.97 -7.83 -7.13
CA ARG A 100 -5.00 -8.00 -6.04
C ARG A 100 -5.67 -7.89 -4.67
N ASN A 101 -6.56 -6.93 -4.47
CA ASN A 101 -7.28 -6.77 -3.20
C ASN A 101 -8.18 -7.98 -2.92
N ALA A 102 -8.95 -8.42 -3.91
CA ALA A 102 -9.79 -9.61 -3.79
C ALA A 102 -8.95 -10.86 -3.47
N ARG A 103 -7.77 -10.99 -4.09
CA ARG A 103 -6.83 -12.07 -3.77
C ARG A 103 -6.32 -11.99 -2.33
N LEU A 104 -5.95 -10.81 -1.84
CA LEU A 104 -5.48 -10.64 -0.46
C LEU A 104 -6.57 -10.98 0.55
N GLN A 105 -7.81 -10.51 0.31
CA GLN A 105 -8.97 -10.84 1.15
C GLN A 105 -9.24 -12.34 1.17
N ASN A 106 -9.19 -13.01 0.02
CA ASN A 106 -9.39 -14.45 -0.03
C ASN A 106 -8.27 -15.22 0.70
N LEU A 107 -7.03 -14.75 0.65
CA LEU A 107 -5.93 -15.36 1.41
C LEU A 107 -6.11 -15.17 2.92
N GLU A 108 -6.53 -13.98 3.34
CA GLU A 108 -6.84 -13.69 4.74
C GLU A 108 -7.95 -14.62 5.26
N GLU A 109 -9.04 -14.77 4.50
CA GLU A 109 -10.15 -15.68 4.84
C GLU A 109 -9.69 -17.13 4.97
N ARG A 110 -8.89 -17.62 4.02
CA ARG A 110 -8.35 -19.00 4.05
C ARG A 110 -7.41 -19.23 5.22
N CYS A 111 -6.63 -18.22 5.60
CA CYS A 111 -5.75 -18.28 6.76
C CYS A 111 -6.58 -18.36 8.06
N LYS A 112 -7.62 -17.51 8.19
CA LYS A 112 -8.55 -17.55 9.33
C LYS A 112 -9.30 -18.88 9.45
N GLN A 113 -9.62 -19.50 8.32
CA GLN A 113 -10.25 -20.82 8.26
C GLN A 113 -9.27 -21.98 8.44
N GLN A 114 -7.99 -21.71 8.77
CA GLN A 114 -6.92 -22.69 8.93
C GLN A 114 -6.76 -23.65 7.74
N THR A 115 -7.20 -23.21 6.55
CA THR A 115 -7.17 -24.01 5.31
C THR A 115 -5.92 -23.73 4.47
N LEU A 116 -5.08 -22.81 4.95
CA LEU A 116 -3.80 -22.43 4.37
C LEU A 116 -2.93 -21.86 5.48
N THR A 117 -1.75 -22.43 5.70
CA THR A 117 -0.74 -21.85 6.60
C THR A 117 0.22 -20.93 5.83
N LEU A 118 0.95 -20.08 6.56
CA LEU A 118 1.94 -19.18 5.95
C LEU A 118 3.06 -19.97 5.24
N ASP A 119 3.47 -21.10 5.80
CA ASP A 119 4.50 -21.98 5.24
C ASP A 119 4.04 -22.68 3.95
N GLU A 120 2.74 -22.99 3.86
CA GLU A 120 2.14 -23.58 2.66
C GLU A 120 1.89 -22.55 1.55
N TYR A 121 1.92 -21.26 1.87
CA TYR A 121 1.66 -20.20 0.90
C TYR A 121 2.82 -20.04 -0.09
N GLN A 122 2.68 -20.62 -1.28
CA GLN A 122 3.59 -20.41 -2.40
C GLN A 122 3.11 -19.24 -3.27
N PRO A 123 3.80 -18.08 -3.29
CA PRO A 123 3.41 -16.99 -4.17
C PRO A 123 3.58 -17.43 -5.62
N LYS A 124 2.51 -17.30 -6.42
CA LYS A 124 2.62 -17.43 -7.89
C LYS A 124 3.74 -16.49 -8.37
N ARG A 125 4.85 -17.07 -8.83
CA ARG A 125 5.94 -16.34 -9.48
C ARG A 125 5.35 -15.65 -10.72
N ARG A 126 5.62 -14.35 -10.83
CA ARG A 126 5.27 -13.56 -12.02
C ARG A 126 6.28 -13.81 -13.12
#